data_AF-A0A2E4K5I0-F1
#
_entry.id   AF-A0A2E4K5I0-F1
#
_cell.length_a   1.000
_cell.length_b   1.000
_cell.length_c   1.000
_cell.angle_alpha   90.00
_cell.angle_beta   90.00
_cell.angle_gamma   90.00
#
_symmetry.space_group_name_H-M   'P 1'
#
loop_
_entity.id
_entity.type
_entity.pdbx_description
1 polymer ?
#
loop_
_entity_poly.entity_id
_entity_poly.type
_entity_poly.pdbx_seq_one_letter_code
_entity_poly.pdbx_strand_id
1 'polypeptide(L)'
;MDSMTKIISSSVIISGIIVLIVGIIMVQTGFATFENTEPRVGLYIGGIFTIIGGVFSTIGGIIYLNFDVLKKKFLRTAGKVADAYEEERKQEKV
;
A
#
# COMPACT_ATOMS: atom_id res chain seq x y z
N MET A 1 -7.60 15.84 -17.10
CA MET A 1 -8.37 15.30 -15.97
C MET A 1 -8.63 16.44 -15.01
N ASP A 2 -9.88 16.65 -14.67
CA ASP A 2 -10.37 17.69 -13.77
C ASP A 2 -9.92 17.45 -12.31
N SER A 3 -9.98 18.50 -11.49
CA SER A 3 -9.58 18.46 -10.07
C SER A 3 -10.30 17.34 -9.30
N MET A 4 -11.55 17.06 -9.65
CA MET A 4 -12.40 16.09 -8.96
C MET A 4 -11.88 14.67 -9.15
N THR A 5 -11.50 14.28 -10.36
CA THR A 5 -10.97 12.93 -10.61
C THR A 5 -9.65 12.65 -9.87
N LYS A 6 -8.82 13.68 -9.68
CA LYS A 6 -7.58 13.57 -8.91
C LYS A 6 -7.84 13.37 -7.42
N ILE A 7 -8.83 14.10 -6.87
CA ILE A 7 -9.29 13.94 -5.48
C ILE A 7 -9.87 12.54 -5.27
N ILE A 8 -10.69 12.05 -6.21
CA ILE A 8 -11.27 10.71 -6.16
C ILE A 8 -10.16 9.65 -6.15
N SER A 9 -9.17 9.75 -7.05
CA SER A 9 -8.03 8.83 -7.08
C SER A 9 -7.25 8.80 -5.76
N SER A 10 -6.95 9.97 -5.18
CA SER A 10 -6.28 10.04 -3.88
C SER A 10 -7.13 9.46 -2.75
N SER A 11 -8.44 9.70 -2.76
CA SER A 11 -9.37 9.13 -1.77
C SER A 11 -9.43 7.60 -1.86
N VAL A 12 -9.45 7.04 -3.07
CA VAL A 12 -9.43 5.58 -3.30
C VAL A 12 -8.15 4.95 -2.76
N ILE A 13 -6.98 5.58 -2.98
CA ILE A 13 -5.71 5.09 -2.44
C ILE A 13 -5.71 5.13 -0.91
N ILE A 14 -6.09 6.27 -0.32
CA ILE A 14 -6.08 6.44 1.15
C ILE A 14 -7.04 5.44 1.80
N SER A 15 -8.24 5.26 1.25
CA SER A 15 -9.20 4.25 1.71
C SER A 15 -8.62 2.83 1.60
N GLY A 16 -7.99 2.49 0.47
CA GLY A 16 -7.34 1.19 0.27
C GLY A 16 -6.25 0.90 1.31
N ILE A 17 -5.41 1.89 1.63
CA ILE A 17 -4.36 1.78 2.65
C ILE A 17 -4.97 1.55 4.05
N ILE A 18 -6.01 2.29 4.42
CA ILE A 18 -6.68 2.13 5.72
C ILE A 18 -7.28 0.73 5.84
N VAL A 19 -7.98 0.25 4.82
CA VAL A 19 -8.59 -1.09 4.79
C VAL A 19 -7.50 -2.18 4.87
N LEU A 20 -6.36 -1.98 4.20
CA LEU A 20 -5.19 -2.87 4.29
C LEU A 20 -4.63 -2.94 5.71
N ILE A 21 -4.41 -1.80 6.36
CA ILE A 21 -3.88 -1.72 7.73
C ILE A 21 -4.82 -2.45 8.70
N VAL A 22 -6.14 -2.19 8.60
CA VAL A 22 -7.15 -2.85 9.43
C VAL A 22 -7.16 -4.37 9.19
N GLY A 23 -7.10 -4.82 7.94
CA GLY A 23 -7.02 -6.23 7.59
C GLY A 23 -5.77 -6.89 8.16
N ILE A 24 -4.60 -6.27 7.99
CA ILE A 24 -3.33 -6.77 8.54
C ILE A 24 -3.39 -6.86 10.06
N ILE A 25 -3.87 -5.82 10.75
CA ILE A 25 -4.01 -5.83 12.22
C ILE A 25 -4.92 -6.99 12.64
N MET A 26 -6.08 -7.18 12.01
CA MET A 26 -6.98 -8.29 12.33
C MET A 26 -6.36 -9.67 12.07
N VAL A 27 -5.58 -9.82 11.00
CA VAL A 27 -4.83 -11.06 10.74
C VAL A 27 -3.79 -11.31 11.82
N GLN A 28 -2.99 -10.29 12.17
CA GLN A 28 -1.94 -10.41 13.18
C GLN A 28 -2.51 -10.65 14.59
N THR A 29 -3.59 -9.96 14.97
CA THR A 29 -4.26 -10.18 16.26
C THR A 29 -4.95 -11.54 16.29
N GLY A 30 -5.58 -11.96 15.20
CA GLY A 30 -6.16 -13.30 15.06
C GLY A 30 -5.12 -14.43 15.10
N PHE A 31 -3.89 -14.18 14.63
CA PHE A 31 -2.76 -15.10 14.82
C PHE A 31 -2.18 -15.05 16.26
N ALA A 32 -2.39 -13.98 17.02
CA ALA A 32 -1.87 -13.85 18.39
C ALA A 32 -2.82 -14.45 19.45
N THR A 33 -4.13 -14.52 19.17
CA THR A 33 -5.17 -15.00 20.10
C THR A 33 -5.49 -16.50 19.96
N PHE A 34 -4.53 -17.37 19.60
CA PHE A 34 -4.74 -18.83 19.58
C PHE A 34 -4.84 -19.47 20.98
N GLU A 35 -5.69 -18.93 21.85
CA GLU A 35 -6.23 -19.67 22.97
C GLU A 35 -7.59 -20.24 22.55
N ASN A 36 -7.59 -21.55 22.25
CA ASN A 36 -8.71 -22.48 22.20
C ASN A 36 -10.11 -21.90 21.87
N THR A 37 -10.52 -22.11 20.60
CA THR A 37 -11.90 -22.27 20.05
C THR A 37 -12.51 -21.21 19.12
N GLU A 38 -12.09 -19.95 19.09
CA GLU A 38 -12.61 -18.96 18.10
C GLU A 38 -11.61 -18.28 17.11
N PRO A 39 -10.35 -18.74 16.93
CA PRO A 39 -9.36 -18.00 16.12
C PRO A 39 -9.67 -17.95 14.61
N ARG A 40 -10.57 -18.81 14.11
CA ARG A 40 -10.84 -18.91 12.68
C ARG A 40 -11.57 -17.70 12.10
N VAL A 41 -12.54 -17.13 12.82
CA VAL A 41 -13.41 -16.09 12.24
C VAL A 41 -12.66 -14.77 12.06
N GLY A 42 -11.89 -14.35 13.06
CA GLY A 42 -11.07 -13.12 12.98
C GLY A 42 -10.01 -13.18 11.88
N LEU A 43 -9.37 -14.35 11.70
CA LEU A 43 -8.42 -14.59 10.61
C LEU A 43 -9.06 -14.54 9.22
N TYR A 44 -10.24 -15.17 9.06
CA TYR A 44 -10.98 -15.11 7.79
C TYR A 44 -11.42 -13.68 7.45
N ILE A 45 -11.97 -12.94 8.43
CA ILE A 45 -12.38 -11.55 8.23
C ILE A 45 -11.16 -10.68 7.94
N GLY A 46 -10.08 -10.83 8.69
CA GLY A 46 -8.82 -10.12 8.45
C GLY A 46 -8.29 -10.36 7.04
N GLY A 47 -8.25 -11.61 6.59
CA GLY A 47 -7.82 -11.97 5.24
C GLY A 47 -8.68 -11.34 4.15
N ILE A 48 -10.01 -11.30 4.32
CA ILE A 48 -10.93 -10.63 3.39
C ILE A 48 -10.63 -9.14 3.31
N PHE A 49 -10.46 -8.46 4.46
CA PHE A 49 -10.11 -7.05 4.51
C PHE A 49 -8.76 -6.76 3.83
N THR A 50 -7.75 -7.61 4.03
CA THR A 50 -6.46 -7.47 3.35
C THR A 50 -6.59 -7.60 1.83
N ILE A 51 -7.37 -8.55 1.33
CA ILE A 51 -7.62 -8.71 -0.12
C ILE A 51 -8.34 -7.47 -0.68
N ILE A 52 -9.42 -7.02 -0.04
CA ILE A 52 -10.18 -5.85 -0.48
C ILE A 52 -9.30 -4.59 -0.49
N GLY A 53 -8.55 -4.35 0.58
CA GLY A 53 -7.63 -3.22 0.68
C GLY A 53 -6.56 -3.26 -0.41
N GLY A 54 -6.00 -4.45 -0.69
CA GLY A 54 -5.05 -4.68 -1.77
C GLY A 54 -5.60 -4.34 -3.16
N VAL A 55 -6.83 -4.76 -3.45
CA VAL A 55 -7.52 -4.42 -4.71
C VAL A 55 -7.75 -2.91 -4.83
N PHE A 56 -8.25 -2.26 -3.77
CA PHE A 56 -8.46 -0.80 -3.77
C PHE A 56 -7.16 -0.02 -3.97
N SER A 57 -6.08 -0.45 -3.32
CA SER A 57 -4.78 0.20 -3.44
C SER A 57 -4.16 0.00 -4.83
N THR A 58 -4.40 -1.16 -5.45
CA THR A 58 -3.94 -1.45 -6.82
C THR A 58 -4.70 -0.61 -7.85
N ILE A 59 -6.04 -0.57 -7.76
CA ILE A 59 -6.86 0.26 -8.65
C ILE A 59 -6.55 1.74 -8.46
N GLY A 60 -6.48 2.20 -7.21
CA GLY A 60 -6.10 3.57 -6.88
C GLY A 60 -4.72 3.93 -7.41
N GLY A 61 -3.75 3.03 -7.26
CA GLY A 61 -2.39 3.18 -7.78
C GLY A 61 -2.33 3.24 -9.31
N ILE A 62 -3.06 2.39 -10.02
CA ILE A 62 -3.15 2.41 -11.49
C ILE A 62 -3.73 3.74 -11.97
N ILE A 63 -4.83 4.21 -11.34
CA ILE A 63 -5.45 5.49 -11.67
C ILE A 63 -4.48 6.64 -11.40
N TYR A 64 -3.77 6.62 -10.27
CA TYR A 64 -2.80 7.63 -9.87
C TYR A 64 -1.55 7.67 -10.76
N LEU A 65 -1.06 6.50 -11.21
CA LEU A 65 0.09 6.38 -12.10
C LEU A 65 -0.26 6.62 -13.58
N ASN A 66 -1.54 6.54 -13.97
CA ASN A 66 -1.98 6.96 -15.29
C ASN A 66 -1.87 8.49 -15.51
N PHE A 67 -1.55 9.27 -14.47
CA PHE A 67 -1.25 10.69 -14.60
C PHE A 67 0.21 10.93 -14.98
N ASP A 68 0.45 11.38 -16.21
CA ASP A 68 1.78 11.66 -16.75
C ASP A 68 2.67 12.54 -15.84
N VAL A 69 2.10 13.60 -15.26
CA VAL A 69 2.83 14.53 -14.39
C VAL A 69 3.21 13.91 -13.05
N LEU A 70 2.32 13.10 -12.46
CA LEU A 70 2.53 12.47 -11.17
C LEU A 70 3.40 11.23 -11.26
N LYS A 71 3.19 10.41 -12.29
CA LYS A 71 4.07 9.30 -12.67
C LYS A 71 5.51 9.77 -12.84
N LYS A 72 5.73 10.86 -13.60
CA LYS A 72 7.07 11.44 -13.78
C LYS A 72 7.68 11.91 -12.46
N LYS A 73 6.91 12.59 -11.60
CA LYS A 73 7.41 13.05 -10.30
C LYS A 73 7.77 11.88 -9.38
N PHE A 74 6.89 10.88 -9.29
CA PHE A 74 7.09 9.70 -8.46
C PHE A 74 8.31 8.88 -8.92
N LEU A 75 8.41 8.56 -10.21
CA LEU A 75 9.56 7.84 -10.77
C LEU A 75 10.87 8.62 -10.60
N ARG A 76 10.84 9.95 -10.74
CA ARG A 76 12.03 10.78 -10.51
C ARG A 76 12.49 10.77 -9.06
N THR A 77 11.55 10.77 -8.11
CA THR A 77 11.89 10.67 -6.68
C THR A 77 12.43 9.28 -6.34
N ALA A 78 11.77 8.22 -6.81
CA ALA A 78 12.23 6.85 -6.59
C ALA A 78 13.62 6.60 -7.20
N GLY A 79 13.86 7.10 -8.42
CA GLY A 79 15.17 7.04 -9.08
C GLY A 79 16.26 7.76 -8.28
N LYS A 80 15.99 8.95 -7.73
CA LYS A 80 16.95 9.66 -6.88
C LYS A 80 17.31 8.91 -5.60
N VAL A 81 16.33 8.24 -4.99
CA VAL A 81 16.58 7.42 -3.79
C VAL A 81 17.41 6.19 -4.14
N ALA A 82 17.13 5.55 -5.28
CA ALA A 82 17.89 4.41 -5.76
C ALA A 82 19.34 4.79 -6.13
N ASP A 83 19.53 5.90 -6.85
CA ASP A 83 20.85 6.41 -7.20
C ASP A 83 21.67 6.75 -5.96
N ALA A 84 21.07 7.44 -4.97
CA ALA A 84 21.74 7.76 -3.72
C ALA A 84 22.16 6.49 -2.95
N TYR A 85 21.28 5.48 -2.89
CA TYR A 85 21.61 4.19 -2.26
C TYR A 85 22.75 3.46 -2.98
N GLU A 86 22.81 3.53 -4.31
CA GLU A 86 23.88 2.93 -5.08
C GLU A 86 25.22 3.68 -4.95
N GLU A 87 25.18 5.00 -4.82
CA GLU A 87 26.34 5.83 -4.50
C GLU A 87 26.89 5.53 -3.09
N GLU A 88 26.02 5.41 -2.07
CA GLU A 88 26.41 4.98 -0.72
C GLU A 88 27.06 3.58 -0.73
N ARG A 89 26.48 2.64 -1.48
CA ARG A 89 27.03 1.28 -1.65
C ARG A 89 28.38 1.23 -2.35
N LYS A 90 28.68 2.19 -3.23
CA LYS A 90 29.98 2.31 -3.90
C LYS A 90 31.00 2.97 -2.97
N GLN A 91 30.59 3.95 -2.16
CA GLN A 91 31.47 4.60 -1.18
C GLN A 91 31.85 3.68 -0.01
N GLU A 92 30.95 2.79 0.43
CA GLU A 92 31.24 1.80 1.48
C GLU A 92 32.24 0.71 1.03
N LYS A 93 32.44 0.54 -0.28
CA LYS A 93 33.38 -0.43 -0.87
C LYS A 93 34.76 0.15 -1.19
N VAL A 94 34.99 1.44 -0.93
CA VAL A 94 36.29 2.13 -1.11
C VAL A 94 37.06 2.15 0.19
#